data_AF-A0A4C1WB48-F1
#
_entry.id   AF-A0A4C1WB48-F1
#
_cell.length_a   1.000
_cell.length_b   1.000
_cell.length_c   1.000
_cell.angle_alpha   90.00
_cell.angle_beta   90.00
_cell.angle_gamma   90.00
#
_symmetry.space_group_name_H-M   'P 1'
#
loop_
_entity.id
_entity.type
_entity.pdbx_description
1 polymer ?
#
loop_
_entity_poly.entity_id
_entity_poly.type
_entity_poly.pdbx_seq_one_letter_code
_entity_poly.pdbx_strand_id
1 'polypeptide(L)'
;MWCRARLIAQAYSPTTFDFRLRGSDPKVTALAWRGSGAATTAIYHHIININTLRTIVQNPQYKQLVDLYLDNNSIPSVKELEGSEWFSKFRVLSLRGNMLRQIPVYAFDKAFQSNHNIVGVYLGNNPWRCDCHYTPRFQNLLLKYKRIIRDLPDIKCSRSDQETSMVQISTMLLSTVCKSGPVMPISTINIVNITLASLILIILGRFLYDWHSFKTTGKLPWLSSILP
;
A
#
# COMPACT_ATOMS: atom_id res chain seq x y z
N MET A 1 10.76 -41.06 21.93
CA MET A 1 9.70 -40.96 22.96
C MET A 1 8.54 -40.17 22.38
N TRP A 2 7.41 -40.83 22.09
CA TRP A 2 6.22 -40.19 21.54
C TRP A 2 5.37 -39.66 22.70
N CYS A 3 5.23 -38.34 22.85
CA CYS A 3 4.27 -37.77 23.78
C CYS A 3 2.88 -37.74 23.14
N ARG A 4 1.98 -38.63 23.59
CA ARG A 4 0.54 -38.55 23.31
C ARG A 4 -0.02 -37.27 23.96
N ALA A 5 -0.38 -36.28 23.16
CA ALA A 5 -1.14 -35.12 23.63
C ALA A 5 -2.62 -35.50 23.84
N ARG A 6 -3.18 -35.16 25.00
CA ARG A 6 -4.58 -35.42 25.37
C ARG A 6 -5.42 -34.22 24.94
N LEU A 7 -6.39 -34.44 24.04
CA LEU A 7 -7.39 -33.46 23.65
C LEU A 7 -8.37 -33.24 24.82
N ILE A 8 -8.50 -32.00 25.29
CA ILE A 8 -9.56 -31.60 26.23
C ILE A 8 -10.36 -30.53 25.50
N ALA A 9 -11.59 -30.88 25.12
CA ALA A 9 -12.54 -29.94 24.51
C ALA A 9 -13.42 -29.34 25.60
N GLN A 10 -13.53 -28.01 25.63
CA GLN A 10 -14.52 -27.30 26.44
C GLN A 10 -15.48 -26.59 25.49
N ALA A 11 -16.76 -26.97 25.55
CA ALA A 11 -17.80 -26.37 24.72
C ALA A 11 -18.31 -25.08 25.38
N TYR A 12 -18.31 -23.97 24.64
CA TYR A 12 -18.83 -22.67 25.13
C TYR A 12 -20.15 -22.29 24.44
N SER A 13 -20.48 -22.88 23.30
CA SER A 13 -21.73 -22.70 22.54
C SER A 13 -21.88 -23.82 21.50
N PRO A 14 -23.09 -24.17 21.02
CA PRO A 14 -23.33 -25.26 20.06
C PRO A 14 -22.59 -25.13 18.71
N THR A 15 -21.91 -24.01 18.44
CA THR A 15 -21.13 -23.79 17.20
C THR A 15 -19.65 -23.51 17.42
N THR A 16 -19.15 -23.53 18.66
CA THR A 16 -17.75 -23.22 18.98
C THR A 16 -17.14 -24.23 19.95
N PHE A 17 -16.15 -24.99 19.44
CA PHE A 17 -15.29 -25.86 20.23
C PHE A 17 -13.89 -25.24 20.33
N ASP A 18 -13.42 -25.00 21.56
CA ASP A 18 -12.04 -24.56 21.84
C ASP A 18 -11.14 -25.80 21.93
N PHE A 19 -10.12 -25.87 21.06
CA PHE A 19 -9.10 -26.91 21.07
C PHE A 19 -7.73 -26.29 21.39
N ARG A 20 -7.36 -26.27 22.67
CA ARG A 20 -6.02 -25.88 23.12
C ARG A 20 -4.99 -26.96 22.73
N LEU A 21 -4.17 -26.70 21.72
CA LEU A 21 -2.93 -27.46 21.53
C LEU A 21 -1.92 -27.05 22.62
N ARG A 22 -1.86 -27.83 23.70
CA ARG A 22 -0.83 -27.66 24.73
C ARG A 22 0.45 -28.34 24.25
N GLY A 23 1.26 -27.61 23.48
CA GLY A 23 2.60 -28.03 23.06
C GLY A 23 3.09 -27.20 21.88
N SER A 24 4.18 -26.45 22.11
CA SER A 24 4.94 -25.61 21.16
C SER A 24 4.46 -24.16 21.05
N ASP A 25 5.19 -23.28 21.75
CA ASP A 25 5.05 -21.82 21.93
C ASP A 25 3.93 -21.29 22.85
N PRO A 26 4.26 -20.73 24.03
CA PRO A 26 3.27 -20.10 24.92
C PRO A 26 2.66 -18.81 24.32
N LYS A 27 3.15 -18.37 23.16
CA LYS A 27 2.71 -17.16 22.46
C LYS A 27 1.83 -17.42 21.24
N VAL A 28 1.50 -18.66 20.88
CA VAL A 28 0.67 -18.95 19.68
C VAL A 28 -0.38 -19.99 20.01
N THR A 29 -1.62 -19.57 20.24
CA THR A 29 -2.76 -20.50 20.30
C THR A 29 -3.30 -20.71 18.89
N ALA A 30 -3.09 -21.90 18.34
CA ALA A 30 -3.65 -22.33 17.06
C ALA A 30 -4.91 -23.18 17.33
N LEU A 31 -6.04 -22.85 16.70
CA LEU A 31 -7.30 -23.60 16.83
C LEU A 31 -7.59 -24.31 15.51
N ALA A 32 -7.14 -25.56 15.39
CA ALA A 32 -7.48 -26.37 14.23
C ALA A 32 -8.98 -26.66 14.21
N TRP A 33 -9.71 -26.21 13.17
CA TRP A 33 -11.14 -26.47 13.03
C TRP A 33 -11.34 -27.62 12.05
N ARG A 34 -12.06 -28.67 12.46
CA ARG A 34 -12.39 -29.81 11.59
C ARG A 34 -13.88 -29.82 11.28
N GLY A 35 -14.33 -28.91 10.42
CA GLY A 35 -15.66 -28.98 9.83
C GLY A 35 -15.59 -29.61 8.43
N SER A 36 -16.28 -30.75 8.28
CA SER A 36 -16.63 -31.42 7.01
C SER A 36 -15.50 -31.54 5.97
N GLY A 37 -14.76 -32.65 6.03
CA GLY A 37 -14.05 -33.23 4.88
C GLY A 37 -12.58 -32.83 4.67
N ALA A 38 -12.11 -31.70 5.19
CA ALA A 38 -10.69 -31.33 5.12
C ALA A 38 -10.20 -30.74 6.45
N ALA A 39 -9.05 -31.20 6.95
CA ALA A 39 -8.41 -30.62 8.11
C ALA A 39 -8.00 -29.17 7.80
N THR A 40 -8.81 -28.20 8.21
CA THR A 40 -8.53 -26.77 8.02
C THR A 40 -7.95 -26.23 9.32
N THR A 41 -6.63 -26.07 9.38
CA THR A 41 -6.01 -25.38 10.50
C THR A 41 -6.34 -23.89 10.38
N ALA A 42 -6.99 -23.35 11.41
CA ALA A 42 -7.17 -21.93 11.61
C ALA A 42 -6.30 -21.51 12.80
N ILE A 43 -5.68 -20.34 12.76
CA ILE A 43 -5.06 -19.75 13.94
C ILE A 43 -5.94 -18.60 14.37
N TYR A 44 -6.58 -18.79 15.53
CA TYR A 44 -7.30 -17.73 16.22
C TYR A 44 -6.42 -17.22 17.35
N HIS A 45 -5.81 -16.07 17.14
CA HIS A 45 -4.94 -15.49 18.15
C HIS A 45 -5.70 -14.48 19.00
N HIS A 46 -6.05 -14.86 20.23
CA HIS A 46 -6.59 -13.97 21.25
C HIS A 46 -5.48 -13.46 22.21
N ILE A 47 -4.19 -13.64 21.88
CA ILE A 47 -3.09 -13.18 22.73
C ILE A 47 -2.52 -11.86 22.18
N ILE A 48 -2.43 -10.92 23.11
CA ILE A 48 -2.12 -9.51 22.94
C ILE A 48 -0.59 -9.39 22.88
N ASN A 49 -0.03 -8.83 21.80
CA ASN A 49 1.40 -8.44 21.57
C ASN A 49 2.17 -9.17 20.45
N ILE A 50 1.53 -9.66 19.38
CA ILE A 50 2.28 -10.03 18.17
C ILE A 50 2.75 -8.74 17.46
N ASN A 51 4.05 -8.67 17.16
CA ASN A 51 4.68 -7.56 16.44
C ASN A 51 5.30 -7.96 15.09
N THR A 52 5.38 -9.26 14.77
CA THR A 52 5.97 -9.76 13.51
C THR A 52 5.28 -11.03 13.02
N LEU A 53 5.21 -11.17 11.69
CA LEU A 53 4.64 -12.34 11.00
C LEU A 53 5.67 -13.41 10.65
N ARG A 54 6.96 -13.15 10.88
CA ARG A 54 8.08 -14.03 10.46
C ARG A 54 7.92 -15.46 10.96
N THR A 55 7.58 -15.60 12.24
CA THR A 55 7.45 -16.91 12.89
C THR A 55 6.30 -17.74 12.31
N ILE A 56 5.24 -17.09 11.82
CA ILE A 56 4.09 -17.75 11.21
C ILE A 56 4.44 -18.22 9.80
N VAL A 57 5.11 -17.36 9.03
CA VAL A 57 5.49 -17.63 7.64
C VAL A 57 6.60 -18.67 7.52
N GLN A 58 7.61 -18.60 8.39
CA GLN A 58 8.81 -19.44 8.29
C GLN A 58 8.64 -20.82 8.93
N ASN A 59 7.69 -20.99 9.85
CA ASN A 59 7.54 -22.24 10.57
C ASN A 59 6.84 -23.30 9.69
N PRO A 60 7.50 -24.44 9.40
CA PRO A 60 6.94 -25.48 8.55
C PRO A 60 5.66 -26.14 9.10
N GLN A 61 5.39 -26.02 10.40
CA GLN A 61 4.17 -26.55 11.04
C GLN A 61 2.91 -25.81 10.56
N TYR A 62 3.04 -24.56 10.10
CA TYR A 62 1.93 -23.74 9.65
C TYR A 62 1.71 -23.79 8.13
N LYS A 63 2.36 -24.72 7.41
CA LYS A 63 2.19 -24.88 5.95
C LYS A 63 0.75 -25.20 5.52
N GLN A 64 -0.02 -25.85 6.39
CA GLN A 64 -1.42 -26.20 6.12
C GLN A 64 -2.42 -25.13 6.59
N LEU A 65 -1.93 -24.06 7.23
CA LEU A 65 -2.75 -22.98 7.72
C LEU A 65 -3.48 -22.30 6.56
N VAL A 66 -4.79 -22.12 6.68
CA VAL A 66 -5.58 -21.48 5.62
C VAL A 66 -6.25 -20.20 6.12
N ASP A 67 -6.63 -20.18 7.41
CA ASP A 67 -7.25 -19.01 8.04
C ASP A 67 -6.33 -18.41 9.08
N LEU A 68 -6.08 -17.10 8.96
CA LEU A 68 -5.23 -16.34 9.87
C LEU A 68 -5.99 -15.13 10.43
N TYR A 69 -6.25 -15.17 11.74
CA TYR A 69 -6.84 -14.06 12.47
C TYR A 69 -5.83 -13.47 13.44
N LEU A 70 -5.42 -12.23 13.17
CA LEU A 70 -4.42 -11.47 13.93
C LEU A 70 -4.98 -10.09 14.31
N ASP A 71 -6.26 -10.06 14.68
CA ASP A 71 -6.93 -8.83 15.08
C ASP A 71 -6.36 -8.29 16.40
N ASN A 72 -6.42 -6.97 16.60
CA ASN A 72 -6.02 -6.25 17.83
C ASN A 72 -4.60 -6.58 18.32
N ASN A 73 -3.64 -6.56 17.41
CA ASN A 73 -2.22 -6.75 17.69
C ASN A 73 -1.42 -5.47 17.39
N SER A 74 -0.10 -5.51 17.56
CA SER A 74 0.78 -4.36 17.35
C SER A 74 1.65 -4.54 16.10
N ILE A 75 1.08 -5.12 15.03
CA ILE A 75 1.83 -5.44 13.80
C ILE A 75 2.01 -4.13 12.99
N PRO A 76 3.26 -3.68 12.74
CA PRO A 76 3.52 -2.43 12.02
C PRO A 76 3.61 -2.63 10.50
N SER A 77 3.88 -3.85 10.05
CA SER A 77 4.16 -4.18 8.64
C SER A 77 3.82 -5.64 8.35
N VAL A 78 3.41 -5.90 7.12
CA VAL A 78 3.13 -7.26 6.59
C VAL A 78 4.02 -7.63 5.40
N LYS A 79 5.15 -6.94 5.23
CA LYS A 79 6.12 -7.22 4.15
C LYS A 79 6.58 -8.67 4.14
N GLU A 80 6.64 -9.32 5.29
CA GLU A 80 7.06 -10.71 5.41
C GLU A 80 6.09 -11.73 4.79
N LEU A 81 4.87 -11.32 4.45
CA LEU A 81 3.96 -12.15 3.68
C LEU A 81 4.35 -12.20 2.19
N GLU A 82 5.06 -11.17 1.70
CA GLU A 82 5.51 -11.09 0.31
C GLU A 82 6.47 -12.23 -0.02
N GLY A 83 6.14 -13.00 -1.05
CA GLY A 83 6.94 -14.16 -1.48
C GLY A 83 6.73 -15.42 -0.64
N SER A 84 5.82 -15.40 0.35
CA SER A 84 5.50 -16.62 1.10
C SER A 84 4.53 -17.54 0.36
N GLU A 85 4.75 -18.85 0.48
CA GLU A 85 3.85 -19.89 -0.05
C GLU A 85 2.46 -19.85 0.60
N TRP A 86 2.37 -19.39 1.85
CA TRP A 86 1.10 -19.25 2.55
C TRP A 86 0.23 -18.15 1.92
N PHE A 87 0.85 -17.03 1.54
CA PHE A 87 0.13 -15.88 1.00
C PHE A 87 -0.50 -16.13 -0.37
N SER A 88 -0.11 -17.19 -1.08
CA SER A 88 -0.76 -17.60 -2.33
C SER A 88 -1.97 -18.54 -2.14
N LYS A 89 -2.22 -19.06 -0.92
CA LYS A 89 -3.22 -20.12 -0.68
C LYS A 89 -4.19 -19.85 0.47
N PHE A 90 -4.03 -18.75 1.20
CA PHE A 90 -4.89 -18.43 2.34
C PHE A 90 -6.38 -18.25 1.93
N ARG A 91 -7.28 -18.50 2.87
CA ARG A 91 -8.72 -18.36 2.70
C ARG A 91 -9.24 -17.13 3.45
N VAL A 92 -8.77 -16.92 4.67
CA VAL A 92 -9.09 -15.73 5.47
C VAL A 92 -7.83 -15.09 6.03
N LEU A 93 -7.74 -13.76 5.89
CA LEU A 93 -6.72 -12.94 6.53
C LEU A 93 -7.39 -11.77 7.26
N SER A 94 -7.28 -11.75 8.58
CA SER A 94 -7.80 -10.67 9.41
C SER A 94 -6.66 -9.96 10.15
N LEU A 95 -6.50 -8.67 9.89
CA LEU A 95 -5.46 -7.80 10.45
C LEU A 95 -6.08 -6.55 11.09
N ARG A 96 -7.32 -6.63 11.57
CA ARG A 96 -8.04 -5.46 12.10
C ARG A 96 -7.40 -4.96 13.38
N GLY A 97 -7.46 -3.65 13.64
CA GLY A 97 -6.99 -3.10 14.91
C GLY A 97 -5.48 -3.24 15.14
N ASN A 98 -4.68 -3.25 14.05
CA ASN A 98 -3.23 -3.27 14.12
C ASN A 98 -2.63 -1.87 13.94
N MET A 99 -1.30 -1.80 13.85
CA MET A 99 -0.54 -0.57 13.63
C MET A 99 -0.08 -0.43 12.16
N LEU A 100 -0.84 -0.99 11.22
CA LEU A 100 -0.48 -0.97 9.80
C LEU A 100 -0.67 0.43 9.22
N ARG A 101 0.41 0.99 8.68
CA ARG A 101 0.37 2.26 7.94
C ARG A 101 0.28 2.06 6.43
N GLN A 102 0.80 0.95 5.93
CA GLN A 102 0.82 0.63 4.51
C GLN A 102 0.95 -0.88 4.31
N ILE A 103 0.46 -1.36 3.17
CA ILE A 103 0.67 -2.73 2.67
C ILE A 103 1.42 -2.72 1.35
N PRO A 104 2.20 -3.78 1.02
CA PRO A 104 2.77 -3.96 -0.30
C PRO A 104 1.64 -4.23 -1.32
N VAL A 105 1.10 -3.17 -1.92
CA VAL A 105 -0.07 -3.23 -2.83
C VAL A 105 0.13 -4.26 -3.94
N TYR A 106 1.33 -4.31 -4.53
CA TYR A 106 1.67 -5.26 -5.59
C TYR A 106 1.61 -6.73 -5.12
N ALA A 107 2.14 -7.02 -3.94
CA ALA A 107 2.12 -8.37 -3.38
C ALA A 107 0.68 -8.83 -3.13
N PHE A 108 -0.16 -7.96 -2.56
CA PHE A 108 -1.58 -8.23 -2.33
C PHE A 108 -2.35 -8.40 -3.64
N ASP A 109 -2.11 -7.55 -4.64
CA ASP A 109 -2.75 -7.69 -5.96
C ASP A 109 -2.43 -9.04 -6.60
N LYS A 110 -1.15 -9.44 -6.58
CA LYS A 110 -0.71 -10.74 -7.10
C LYS A 110 -1.34 -11.91 -6.33
N ALA A 111 -1.34 -11.85 -5.00
CA ALA A 111 -1.91 -12.89 -4.16
C ALA A 111 -3.42 -13.07 -4.39
N PHE A 112 -4.16 -11.96 -4.50
CA PHE A 112 -5.60 -11.98 -4.74
C PHE A 112 -5.94 -12.44 -6.15
N GLN A 113 -5.10 -12.14 -7.13
CA GLN A 113 -5.28 -12.60 -8.50
C GLN A 113 -5.03 -14.10 -8.66
N SER A 114 -4.01 -14.64 -7.99
CA SER A 114 -3.64 -16.06 -8.12
C SER A 114 -4.51 -17.01 -7.29
N ASN A 115 -5.17 -16.51 -6.25
CA ASN A 115 -5.84 -17.33 -5.26
C ASN A 115 -7.37 -17.24 -5.38
N HIS A 116 -8.00 -18.30 -5.87
CA HIS A 116 -9.46 -18.38 -6.03
C HIS A 116 -10.20 -18.81 -4.76
N ASN A 117 -9.48 -19.21 -3.70
CA ASN A 117 -10.08 -19.74 -2.47
C ASN A 117 -10.30 -18.66 -1.41
N ILE A 118 -10.06 -17.39 -1.72
CA ILE A 118 -10.17 -16.30 -0.74
C ILE A 118 -11.64 -16.06 -0.41
N VAL A 119 -11.97 -16.15 0.87
CA VAL A 119 -13.31 -15.90 1.41
C VAL A 119 -13.44 -14.47 1.92
N GLY A 120 -12.40 -13.97 2.59
CA GLY A 120 -12.44 -12.64 3.20
C GLY A 120 -11.09 -12.12 3.64
N VAL A 121 -10.89 -10.83 3.45
CA VAL A 121 -9.75 -10.07 3.97
C VAL A 121 -10.29 -8.90 4.78
N TYR A 122 -9.68 -8.67 5.95
CA TYR A 122 -10.07 -7.62 6.88
C TYR A 122 -8.87 -6.74 7.23
N LEU A 123 -8.97 -5.44 6.91
CA LEU A 123 -7.90 -4.43 7.03
C LEU A 123 -8.34 -3.19 7.82
N GLY A 124 -9.57 -3.19 8.35
CA GLY A 124 -10.17 -2.07 9.06
C GLY A 124 -9.45 -1.71 10.37
N ASN A 125 -9.74 -0.53 10.89
CA ASN A 125 -9.22 -0.05 12.17
C ASN A 125 -7.69 -0.03 12.27
N ASN A 126 -7.00 0.31 11.18
CA ASN A 126 -5.56 0.51 11.15
C ASN A 126 -5.24 1.98 10.84
N PRO A 127 -4.12 2.53 11.35
CA PRO A 127 -3.71 3.92 11.08
C PRO A 127 -3.10 4.08 9.69
N TRP A 128 -3.93 3.89 8.64
CA TRP A 128 -3.49 3.95 7.25
C TRP A 128 -2.90 5.32 6.89
N ARG A 129 -1.73 5.32 6.26
CA ARG A 129 -1.10 6.54 5.73
C ARG A 129 -1.83 7.00 4.48
N CYS A 130 -2.29 8.25 4.47
CA CYS A 130 -2.92 8.85 3.29
C CYS A 130 -2.03 9.92 2.65
N ASP A 131 -1.14 9.50 1.75
CA ASP A 131 -0.29 10.41 0.95
C ASP A 131 -0.63 10.37 -0.54
N CYS A 132 -0.11 11.29 -1.34
CA CYS A 132 -0.41 11.34 -2.77
C CYS A 132 0.13 10.13 -3.59
N HIS A 133 1.10 9.37 -3.06
CA HIS A 133 1.79 8.33 -3.84
C HIS A 133 1.21 6.92 -3.60
N TYR A 134 0.98 6.58 -2.33
CA TYR A 134 0.47 5.30 -1.85
C TYR A 134 -1.04 5.21 -2.00
N THR A 135 -1.75 6.28 -1.63
CA THR A 135 -3.20 6.32 -1.58
C THR A 135 -3.90 5.89 -2.87
N PRO A 136 -3.61 6.48 -4.05
CA PRO A 136 -4.29 6.08 -5.28
C PRO A 136 -4.07 4.59 -5.61
N ARG A 137 -2.87 4.05 -5.36
CA ARG A 137 -2.57 2.63 -5.58
C ARG A 137 -3.37 1.74 -4.63
N PHE A 138 -3.43 2.13 -3.35
CA PHE A 138 -4.16 1.38 -2.34
C PHE A 138 -5.68 1.46 -2.59
N GLN A 139 -6.21 2.64 -2.87
CA GLN A 139 -7.61 2.84 -3.24
C GLN A 139 -8.02 1.98 -4.45
N ASN A 140 -7.18 1.93 -5.50
CA ASN A 140 -7.43 1.08 -6.65
C ASN A 140 -7.51 -0.42 -6.27
N LEU A 141 -6.61 -0.90 -5.42
CA LEU A 141 -6.65 -2.27 -4.89
C LEU A 141 -7.95 -2.53 -4.12
N LEU A 142 -8.34 -1.62 -3.23
CA LEU A 142 -9.56 -1.74 -2.43
C LEU A 142 -10.81 -1.83 -3.32
N LEU A 143 -10.91 -0.98 -4.33
CA LEU A 143 -12.04 -0.95 -5.26
C LEU A 143 -12.07 -2.18 -6.18
N LYS A 144 -10.91 -2.62 -6.68
CA LYS A 144 -10.77 -3.82 -7.51
C LYS A 144 -11.23 -5.07 -6.76
N TYR A 145 -10.86 -5.21 -5.49
CA TYR A 145 -11.16 -6.39 -4.67
C TYR A 145 -12.24 -6.16 -3.61
N LYS A 146 -13.19 -5.25 -3.89
CA LYS A 146 -14.24 -4.88 -2.93
C LYS A 146 -15.13 -6.02 -2.42
N ARG A 147 -15.18 -7.14 -3.15
CA ARG A 147 -15.93 -8.34 -2.75
C ARG A 147 -15.16 -9.23 -1.77
N ILE A 148 -13.83 -9.19 -1.84
CA ILE A 148 -12.92 -9.95 -1.00
C ILE A 148 -12.65 -9.19 0.30
N ILE A 149 -12.45 -7.87 0.19
CA ILE A 149 -12.21 -6.99 1.33
C ILE A 149 -13.56 -6.63 1.95
N ARG A 150 -13.88 -7.22 3.10
CA ARG A 150 -15.23 -7.15 3.68
C ARG A 150 -15.47 -5.89 4.52
N ASP A 151 -14.41 -5.25 5.00
CA ASP A 151 -14.46 -4.13 5.94
C ASP A 151 -13.98 -2.80 5.33
N LEU A 152 -14.26 -2.58 4.05
CA LEU A 152 -13.99 -1.31 3.34
C LEU A 152 -14.40 -0.04 4.12
N PRO A 153 -15.56 0.02 4.80
CA PRO A 153 -15.98 1.22 5.54
C PRO A 153 -15.04 1.56 6.71
N ASP A 154 -14.34 0.56 7.26
CA ASP A 154 -13.46 0.70 8.42
C ASP A 154 -12.01 0.99 8.02
N ILE A 155 -11.73 1.05 6.71
CA ILE A 155 -10.43 1.42 6.15
C ILE A 155 -10.38 2.93 5.95
N LYS A 156 -9.86 3.62 6.97
CA LYS A 156 -9.81 5.08 7.08
C LYS A 156 -8.39 5.59 7.23
N CYS A 157 -8.14 6.82 6.80
CA CYS A 157 -6.88 7.51 7.03
C CYS A 157 -6.58 7.69 8.52
N SER A 158 -5.29 7.68 8.85
CA SER A 158 -4.79 7.91 10.20
C SER A 158 -5.20 9.29 10.72
N ARG A 159 -5.40 9.39 12.04
CA ARG A 159 -5.73 10.68 12.69
C ARG A 159 -4.61 11.73 12.57
N SER A 160 -3.39 11.30 12.30
CA SER A 160 -2.24 12.19 12.10
C SER A 160 -2.31 12.98 10.80
N ASP A 161 -3.14 12.57 9.84
CA ASP A 161 -3.25 13.20 8.54
C ASP A 161 -4.27 14.35 8.65
N GLN A 162 -3.83 15.54 9.07
CA GLN A 162 -4.70 16.66 9.47
C GLN A 162 -5.79 17.03 8.44
N GLU A 163 -5.51 16.90 7.14
CA GLU A 163 -6.47 17.24 6.07
C GLU A 163 -7.46 16.11 5.73
N THR A 164 -7.14 14.86 6.04
CA THR A 164 -7.92 13.67 5.64
C THR A 164 -8.19 12.71 6.79
N SER A 165 -8.03 13.17 8.03
CA SER A 165 -8.20 12.40 9.26
C SER A 165 -9.53 11.67 9.29
N MET A 166 -9.49 10.35 9.50
CA MET A 166 -10.66 9.47 9.58
C MET A 166 -11.52 9.40 8.31
N VAL A 167 -11.07 9.94 7.18
CA VAL A 167 -11.77 9.80 5.90
C VAL A 167 -11.56 8.39 5.35
N GLN A 168 -12.64 7.80 4.82
CA GLN A 168 -12.60 6.47 4.22
C GLN A 168 -11.82 6.48 2.90
N ILE A 169 -10.86 5.56 2.77
CA ILE A 169 -9.93 5.55 1.64
C ILE A 169 -10.63 5.20 0.32
N SER A 170 -11.64 4.33 0.34
CA SER A 170 -12.31 3.93 -0.90
C SER A 170 -13.17 5.03 -1.53
N THR A 171 -13.69 5.97 -0.73
CA THR A 171 -14.67 6.98 -1.19
C THR A 171 -14.08 8.38 -1.34
N MET A 172 -12.86 8.61 -0.88
CA MET A 172 -12.26 9.95 -0.95
C MET A 172 -11.85 10.33 -2.37
N LEU A 173 -11.89 11.64 -2.62
CA LEU A 173 -11.45 12.24 -3.87
C LEU A 173 -9.91 12.31 -3.89
N LEU A 174 -9.32 11.85 -4.99
CA LEU A 174 -7.87 11.89 -5.15
C LEU A 174 -7.32 13.32 -5.11
N SER A 175 -8.09 14.31 -5.55
CA SER A 175 -7.73 15.74 -5.50
C SER A 175 -7.61 16.29 -4.08
N THR A 176 -8.26 15.67 -3.09
CA THR A 176 -8.15 16.06 -1.68
C THR A 176 -6.83 15.60 -1.06
N VAL A 177 -6.35 14.41 -1.46
CA VAL A 177 -5.08 13.83 -0.96
C VAL A 177 -3.89 14.35 -1.75
N CYS A 178 -4.05 14.41 -3.07
CA CYS A 178 -3.13 15.04 -4.00
C CYS A 178 -3.60 16.47 -4.27
N LYS A 179 -3.56 17.33 -3.25
CA LYS A 179 -3.40 18.75 -3.58
C LYS A 179 -2.06 18.83 -4.28
N SER A 180 -2.08 19.11 -5.58
CA SER A 180 -0.91 19.70 -6.21
C SER A 180 -0.55 20.86 -5.29
N GLY A 181 0.55 20.73 -4.53
CA GLY A 181 1.07 21.82 -3.71
C GLY A 181 1.06 23.07 -4.58
N PRO A 182 0.87 24.28 -3.99
CA PRO A 182 0.71 25.51 -4.76
C PRO A 182 1.75 25.45 -5.86
N VAL A 183 1.30 25.35 -7.12
CA VAL A 183 2.18 25.35 -8.27
C VAL A 183 3.07 26.55 -8.00
N MET A 184 4.36 26.31 -7.69
CA MET A 184 5.23 27.43 -7.38
C MET A 184 5.03 28.37 -8.55
N PRO A 185 4.64 29.65 -8.32
CA PRO A 185 4.11 30.49 -9.39
C PRO A 185 5.14 30.73 -10.50
N ILE A 186 6.38 30.26 -10.31
CA ILE A 186 7.45 30.28 -11.27
C ILE A 186 8.26 28.98 -11.14
N SER A 187 8.04 28.01 -12.03
CA SER A 187 8.94 26.86 -12.20
C SER A 187 10.26 27.33 -12.82
N THR A 188 11.37 26.61 -12.59
CA THR A 188 12.67 26.90 -13.22
C THR A 188 12.57 26.97 -14.75
N ILE A 189 11.59 26.29 -15.34
CA ILE A 189 11.25 26.37 -16.76
C ILE A 189 10.80 27.77 -17.21
N ASN A 190 10.11 28.54 -16.36
CA ASN A 190 9.67 29.89 -16.70
C ASN A 190 10.85 30.85 -16.71
N ILE A 191 11.81 30.69 -15.79
CA ILE A 191 13.05 31.47 -15.78
C ILE A 191 13.86 31.18 -17.05
N VAL A 192 14.01 29.90 -17.41
CA VAL A 192 14.67 29.48 -18.65
C VAL A 192 13.96 30.07 -19.87
N ASN A 193 12.64 30.01 -19.93
CA ASN A 193 11.85 30.57 -21.04
C ASN A 193 12.00 32.09 -21.16
N ILE A 194 12.01 32.82 -20.03
CA ILE A 194 12.23 34.27 -20.01
C ILE A 194 13.64 34.62 -20.51
N THR A 195 14.66 33.88 -20.07
CA THR A 195 16.04 34.10 -20.54
C THR A 195 16.20 33.81 -22.03
N LEU A 196 15.49 32.81 -22.55
CA LEU A 196 15.55 32.45 -23.97
C LEU A 196 14.80 33.47 -24.83
N ALA A 197 13.65 33.96 -24.36
CA ALA A 197 12.91 35.03 -25.01
C ALA A 197 13.70 36.36 -25.05
N SER A 198 14.40 36.73 -23.98
CA SER A 198 15.21 37.94 -23.96
C SER A 198 16.39 37.86 -24.93
N LEU A 199 17.06 36.71 -25.01
CA LEU A 199 18.14 36.47 -25.99
C LEU A 199 17.64 36.59 -27.43
N ILE A 200 16.47 36.01 -27.73
CA ILE A 200 15.85 36.11 -29.07
C ILE A 200 15.55 37.57 -29.42
N LEU A 201 14.95 38.34 -28.50
CA LEU A 201 14.65 39.75 -28.74
C LEU A 201 15.91 40.60 -28.96
N ILE A 202 17.00 40.31 -28.25
CA ILE A 202 18.29 40.99 -28.46
C ILE A 202 18.84 40.69 -29.86
N ILE A 203 18.79 39.42 -30.30
CA ILE A 203 19.26 39.01 -31.63
C ILE A 203 18.40 39.67 -32.73
N LEU A 204 17.07 39.64 -32.59
CA LEU A 204 16.16 40.28 -33.54
C LEU A 204 16.36 41.81 -33.57
N GLY A 205 16.52 42.44 -32.41
CA GLY A 205 16.79 43.88 -32.31
C GLY A 205 18.09 44.26 -33.01
N ARG A 206 19.15 43.47 -32.81
CA ARG A 206 20.43 43.69 -33.50
C ARG A 206 20.32 43.48 -35.00
N PHE A 207 19.61 42.43 -35.43
CA PHE A 207 19.35 42.18 -36.84
C PHE A 207 18.59 43.33 -37.50
N LEU A 208 17.55 43.86 -36.85
CA LEU A 208 16.78 45.01 -37.35
C LEU A 208 17.61 46.30 -37.40
N TYR A 209 18.46 46.52 -36.39
CA TYR A 209 19.39 47.66 -36.36
C TYR A 209 20.39 47.59 -37.53
N ASP A 210 21.01 46.42 -37.73
CA ASP A 210 21.96 46.20 -38.81
C ASP A 210 21.28 46.32 -40.19
N TRP A 211 20.07 45.80 -40.34
CA TRP A 211 19.24 45.94 -41.55
C TRP A 211 18.93 47.40 -41.87
N HIS A 212 18.52 48.18 -40.86
CA HIS A 212 18.21 49.59 -41.03
C HIS A 212 19.46 50.39 -41.40
N SER A 213 20.57 50.16 -40.69
CA SER A 213 21.87 50.80 -40.98
C SER A 213 22.35 50.51 -42.40
N PHE A 214 22.19 49.27 -42.87
CA PHE A 214 22.51 48.89 -44.25
C PHE A 214 21.66 49.66 -45.26
N LYS A 215 20.34 49.79 -45.02
CA LYS A 215 19.45 50.55 -45.89
C LYS A 215 19.78 52.04 -45.94
N THR A 216 20.23 52.64 -44.84
CA THR A 216 20.56 54.07 -44.79
C THR A 216 21.98 54.39 -45.27
N THR A 217 22.95 53.50 -45.04
CA THR A 217 24.38 53.80 -45.30
C THR A 217 24.99 53.02 -46.47
N GLY A 218 24.31 51.97 -46.96
CA GLY A 218 24.81 51.12 -48.05
C GLY A 218 26.03 50.25 -47.70
N LYS A 219 26.50 50.29 -46.44
CA LYS A 219 27.64 49.51 -45.96
C LYS A 219 27.16 48.25 -45.26
N LEU A 220 27.72 47.10 -45.61
CA LEU A 220 27.38 45.82 -44.98
C LEU A 220 27.75 45.81 -43.49
N PRO A 221 26.96 45.12 -42.64
CA PRO A 221 27.33 44.91 -41.25
C PRO A 221 28.65 44.12 -41.13
N TRP A 222 29.43 44.42 -40.09
CA TRP A 222 30.82 43.94 -39.91
C TRP A 222 30.97 42.40 -40.01
N LEU A 223 29.97 41.65 -39.53
CA LEU A 223 29.99 40.17 -39.60
C LEU A 223 30.01 39.66 -41.05
N SER A 224 29.29 40.31 -41.96
CA SER A 224 29.20 39.93 -43.38
C SER A 224 30.43 40.32 -44.19
N SER A 225 31.25 41.26 -43.71
CA SER A 225 32.53 41.62 -44.34
C SER A 225 33.69 40.66 -44.00
N ILE A 226 33.47 39.70 -43.10
CA ILE A 226 34.49 38.79 -42.56
C ILE A 226 34.23 37.32 -42.91
N LEU A 227 33.03 36.97 -43.38
CA LEU A 227 32.75 35.65 -43.95
C LEU A 227 33.31 35.61 -45.39
N PRO A 228 34.25 34.69 -45.71
CA PRO A 228 34.79 34.52 -47.06
C PRO A 228 33.74 34.01 -48.06
#